data_AF-A0A2V6L7L5-F1
#
_entry.id   AF-A0A2V6L7L5-F1
#
_cell.length_a   1.000
_cell.length_b   1.000
_cell.length_c   1.000
_cell.angle_alpha   90.00
_cell.angle_beta   90.00
_cell.angle_gamma   90.00
#
_symmetry.space_group_name_H-M   'P 1'
#
loop_
_entity.id
_entity.type
_entity.pdbx_description
1 polymer ?
#
loop_
_entity_poly.entity_id
_entity_poly.type
_entity_poly.pdbx_seq_one_letter_code
_entity_poly.pdbx_strand_id
1 'polypeptide(L)' 'AWFGIKLGPTTFAIFDAFPDDAGRDAHLSGKVAKALMEKAPDLLVQPPKIEKADVLADRLPG' A
#
# COMPACT_ATOMS: atom_id res chain seq x y z
N ALA A 1 -5.75 2.02 -8.62
CA ALA A 1 -6.39 3.01 -7.72
C ALA A 1 -5.59 3.10 -6.41
N TRP A 2 -5.59 4.22 -5.69
CA TRP A 2 -4.82 4.44 -4.45
C TRP A 2 -5.75 4.90 -3.33
N PHE A 3 -5.71 4.22 -2.18
CA PHE A 3 -6.58 4.55 -1.04
C PHE A 3 -5.79 4.57 0.26
N GLY A 4 -5.82 5.71 0.95
CA GLY A 4 -5.43 5.80 2.36
C GLY A 4 -6.62 5.45 3.26
N ILE A 5 -6.41 4.53 4.19
CA ILE A 5 -7.46 3.97 5.05
C ILE A 5 -7.08 4.20 6.52
N LYS A 6 -8.04 4.66 7.33
CA LYS A 6 -7.92 4.65 8.79
C LYS A 6 -8.78 3.52 9.35
N LEU A 7 -8.14 2.52 9.93
CA LEU A 7 -8.78 1.33 10.51
C LEU A 7 -9.12 1.51 11.99
N GLY A 8 -8.40 2.40 12.68
CA GLY A 8 -8.60 2.71 14.09
C GLY A 8 -7.92 4.01 14.50
N PRO A 9 -7.86 4.32 15.81
CA PRO A 9 -7.25 5.57 16.29
C PRO A 9 -5.79 5.74 15.84
N THR A 10 -5.02 4.65 15.85
CA THR A 10 -3.58 4.61 15.53
C THR A 10 -3.22 3.54 14.49
N THR A 11 -4.21 3.03 13.75
CA THR A 11 -4.01 1.98 12.74
C THR A 11 -4.48 2.48 11.38
N PHE A 12 -3.58 2.39 10.40
CA PHE A 12 -3.77 2.91 9.06
C PHE A 12 -3.34 1.86 8.03
N ALA A 13 -3.90 1.92 6.83
CA ALA A 13 -3.53 1.06 5.72
C ALA A 13 -3.52 1.84 4.40
N ILE A 14 -2.79 1.30 3.43
CA ILE A 14 -2.84 1.72 2.04
C ILE A 14 -3.37 0.52 1.24
N PHE A 15 -4.37 0.75 0.39
CA PHE A 15 -4.84 -0.26 -0.55
C PHE A 15 -4.64 0.25 -1.97
N ASP A 16 -3.86 -0.51 -2.73
CA ASP A 16 -3.56 -0.21 -4.12
C ASP A 16 -3.85 -1.44 -4.99
N ALA A 17 -4.55 -1.24 -6.10
CA ALA A 17 -4.85 -2.28 -7.07
C ALA A 17 -4.14 -1.97 -8.41
N PHE A 18 -3.59 -3.01 -9.02
CA PHE A 18 -2.78 -2.98 -10.23
C PHE A 18 -3.32 -3.95 -11.28
N PRO A 19 -3.16 -3.65 -12.58
CA PRO A 19 -3.60 -4.56 -13.66
C PRO A 19 -2.79 -5.87 -13.70
N ASP A 20 -1.54 -5.84 -13.24
CA ASP A 20 -0.63 -6.98 -13.25
C ASP A 20 0.48 -6.85 -12.19
N ASP A 21 1.28 -7.91 -12.09
CA ASP A 21 2.41 -8.02 -11.17
C ASP A 21 3.53 -7.03 -11.48
N ALA A 22 3.74 -6.66 -12.74
CA ALA A 22 4.77 -5.70 -13.12
C ALA A 22 4.43 -4.30 -12.60
N GLY A 23 3.17 -3.88 -12.70
CA GLY A 23 2.68 -2.64 -12.12
C GLY A 23 2.81 -2.62 -10.59
N ARG A 24 2.52 -3.76 -9.93
CA ARG A 24 2.68 -3.91 -8.49
C ARG A 24 4.14 -3.79 -8.05
N ASP A 25 5.07 -4.46 -8.74
CA ASP A 25 6.49 -4.44 -8.39
C ASP A 25 7.13 -3.07 -8.70
N ALA A 26 6.69 -2.40 -9.77
CA ALA A 26 7.09 -1.01 -10.06
C ALA A 26 6.63 -0.05 -8.95
N HIS A 27 5.44 -0.26 -8.38
CA HIS A 27 4.96 0.52 -7.26
C HIS A 27 5.80 0.26 -5.99
N LEU A 28 6.07 -0.99 -5.64
CA LEU A 28 6.84 -1.39 -4.46
C LEU A 28 8.32 -0.96 -4.52
N SER A 29 8.89 -0.79 -5.72
CA SER A 29 10.22 -0.22 -5.93
C SER A 29 10.21 1.31 -6.08
N GLY A 30 9.03 1.92 -6.03
CA GLY A 30 8.82 3.34 -6.25
C GLY A 30 9.19 4.24 -5.07
N LYS A 31 9.04 5.54 -5.30
CA LYS A 31 9.40 6.60 -4.33
C LYS A 31 8.58 6.52 -3.03
N VAL A 32 7.31 6.09 -3.11
CA VAL A 32 6.42 6.00 -1.94
C VAL A 32 6.89 4.91 -0.99
N ALA A 33 7.16 3.70 -1.49
CA ALA A 33 7.67 2.60 -0.69
C ALA A 33 9.02 2.95 -0.05
N LYS A 34 9.91 3.61 -0.80
CA LYS A 34 11.19 4.10 -0.28
C LYS A 34 10.99 5.10 0.88
N ALA A 35 10.17 6.13 0.68
CA ALA A 35 9.90 7.14 1.70
C ALA A 35 9.22 6.54 2.95
N LEU A 36 8.32 5.58 2.77
CA LEU A 36 7.69 4.86 3.88
C LEU A 36 8.73 4.12 4.70
N MET A 37 9.64 3.38 4.06
CA MET A 37 10.69 2.64 4.77
C MET A 37 11.68 3.58 5.48
N GLU A 38 12.01 4.72 4.87
CA GLU A 38 12.86 5.75 5.48
C GLU A 38 12.22 6.37 6.73
N LYS A 39 10.89 6.54 6.74
CA LYS A 39 10.14 7.16 7.85
C LYS A 39 9.55 6.17 8.84
N ALA A 40 9.57 4.88 8.54
CA ALA A 40 8.99 3.84 9.38
C ALA A 40 9.48 3.89 10.84
N PRO A 41 10.78 4.08 11.13
CA PRO A 41 11.26 4.14 12.52
C PRO A 41 10.72 5.33 13.32
N ASP A 42 10.41 6.45 12.65
CA ASP A 42 9.92 7.67 13.28
C ASP A 42 8.40 7.63 13.50
N LEU A 43 7.67 6.96 12.61
CA LEU A 43 6.21 7.05 12.51
C LEU A 43 5.48 5.79 12.96
N LEU A 44 6.11 4.62 12.90
CA LEU A 44 5.45 3.34 13.11
C LEU A 44 6.06 2.62 14.31
N VAL A 45 5.19 2.11 15.19
CA VAL A 45 5.59 1.31 16.35
C VAL A 45 6.23 -0.03 15.98
N GLN A 46 6.06 -0.48 14.74
CA GLN A 46 6.62 -1.69 14.16
C GLN A 46 6.76 -1.51 12.64
N PRO A 47 7.63 -2.29 11.96
CA PRO A 47 7.73 -2.25 10.50
C PRO A 47 6.37 -2.42 9.81
N PRO A 48 6.12 -1.74 8.69
CA PRO A 48 4.85 -1.87 7.98
C PRO A 48 4.70 -3.31 7.45
N LYS A 49 3.49 -3.86 7.60
CA LYS A 49 3.13 -5.16 7.00
C LYS A 49 2.71 -4.94 5.55
N ILE A 50 3.35 -5.64 4.61
CA ILE A 50 3.00 -5.61 3.19
C ILE A 50 2.41 -6.97 2.83
N GLU A 51 1.14 -6.97 2.41
CA GLU A 51 0.43 -8.17 1.96
C GLU A 51 0.16 -8.10 0.47
N LYS A 52 0.47 -9.17 -0.26
CA LYS A 52 0.09 -9.33 -1.67
C LYS A 52 -1.24 -10.07 -1.69
N ALA A 53 -2.31 -9.37 -2.05
CA ALA A 53 -3.65 -9.93 -2.17
C ALA A 53 -4.06 -10.00 -3.65
N ASP A 54 -4.85 -11.02 -3.99
CA ASP A 54 -5.45 -11.17 -5.31
C ASP A 54 -6.80 -10.45 -5.36
N VAL A 55 -6.99 -9.63 -6.40
CA VAL A 55 -8.27 -8.97 -6.67
C VAL A 55 -9.14 -9.91 -7.50
N LEU A 56 -10.14 -10.52 -6.86
CA LEU A 56 -11.05 -11.47 -7.53
C LEU A 56 -12.14 -10.79 -8.36
N ALA A 57 -12.46 -9.54 -8.04
CA ALA A 57 -13.42 -8.71 -8.76
C ALA A 57 -13.17 -7.23 -8.47
N ASP A 58 -13.45 -6.37 -9.44
CA ASP A 58 -13.43 -4.92 -9.27
C ASP A 58 -14.65 -4.26 -9.92
N ARG A 59 -14.99 -3.07 -9.42
CA ARG A 59 -15.91 -2.14 -10.07
C ARG A 59 -15.32 -0.75 -9.95
N LEU A 60 -14.55 -0.35 -10.94
CA LEU A 60 -13.92 0.97 -10.99
C LEU A 60 -14.75 1.93 -11.87
N PRO A 61 -14.75 3.25 -11.57
CA PRO A 61 -15.26 4.24 -12.50
C PRO A 61 -14.48 4.18 -13.82
N GLY A 62 -15.19 4.28 -14.94
CA GLY A 62 -14.59 4.41 -16.27
C GLY A 62 -14.08 5.81 -16.56
#